data_AF-A0A812TN71-F1
#
_entry.id   AF-A0A812TN71-F1
#
_cell.length_a   1.000
_cell.length_b   1.000
_cell.length_c   1.000
_cell.angle_alpha   90.00
_cell.angle_beta   90.00
_cell.angle_gamma   90.00
#
_symmetry.space_group_name_H-M   'P 1'
#
loop_
_entity.id
_entity.type
_entity.pdbx_description
1 polymer ?
#
loop_
_entity_poly.entity_id
_entity_poly.type
_entity_poly.pdbx_seq_one_letter_code
_entity_poly.pdbx_strand_id
1 'polypeptide(L)'
;MALLWVCAFAAALASAAQEQPQLRGSNATFLRKTAVQKASSSSSAHLAWMPDLSFCLSSDGNRIGNGVKVQLWQCNNKWHSSGQNFFLEDSGRIRMHLNPDYCLVIDGDKYENGAKIQLWKCNDGNKHQTWYFNDAGQIQARNSPTQMCLVIDSNQAFNGAKIQLWSCQRPSDKLQDWVKIALNPSGSRAYALPDEDKACKFPFEPVATDTAACVEAAEAIRPGQGCHWGGGWADVVSEVSYSDWPQGCYFYAACQGGCSLGFNPMGQGSSCPTQGECMSISMICQMSLQ
;
A
#
# COMPACT_ATOMS: atom_id res chain seq x y z
N MET A 1 21.92 -10.45 97.28
CA MET A 1 21.17 -9.69 98.30
C MET A 1 19.89 -9.22 97.62
N ALA A 2 18.74 -9.62 98.15
CA ALA A 2 17.43 -9.50 97.51
C ALA A 2 16.79 -8.11 97.67
N LEU A 3 15.62 -7.98 97.03
CA LEU A 3 14.53 -6.99 97.14
C LEU A 3 14.50 -5.92 96.02
N LEU A 4 13.68 -6.10 94.96
CA LEU A 4 12.20 -6.08 94.84
C LEU A 4 11.66 -4.66 94.66
N TRP A 5 11.07 -4.36 93.50
CA TRP A 5 9.68 -3.93 93.40
C TRP A 5 9.11 -4.07 91.99
N VAL A 6 7.80 -4.28 91.94
CA VAL A 6 7.05 -5.10 90.97
C VAL A 6 6.29 -4.23 89.96
N CYS A 7 5.79 -4.91 88.91
CA CYS A 7 4.66 -4.60 88.01
C CYS A 7 5.09 -4.08 86.64
N ALA A 8 4.59 -4.58 85.50
CA ALA A 8 3.71 -5.70 85.15
C ALA A 8 3.73 -5.80 83.59
N PHE A 9 3.68 -7.03 83.05
CA PHE A 9 3.26 -7.48 81.70
C PHE A 9 3.67 -6.63 80.45
N ALA A 10 4.57 -7.12 79.58
CA ALA A 10 4.32 -8.01 78.42
C ALA A 10 3.32 -7.44 77.39
N ALA A 11 3.49 -7.49 76.07
CA ALA A 11 4.56 -7.82 75.13
C ALA A 11 4.06 -7.38 73.73
N ALA A 12 4.98 -7.30 72.76
CA ALA A 12 4.78 -7.58 71.33
C ALA A 12 4.15 -6.54 70.36
N LEU A 13 5.01 -6.12 69.42
CA LEU A 13 4.92 -6.22 67.94
C LEU A 13 3.86 -5.42 67.15
N ALA A 14 4.41 -4.45 66.40
CA ALA A 14 4.30 -4.23 64.95
C ALA A 14 2.95 -3.89 64.26
N SER A 15 3.02 -2.75 63.56
CA SER A 15 2.53 -2.46 62.19
C SER A 15 1.26 -1.62 62.01
N ALA A 16 1.44 -0.62 61.12
CA ALA A 16 0.51 0.05 60.20
C ALA A 16 -0.50 1.10 60.71
N ALA A 17 -0.44 2.30 60.09
CA ALA A 17 -1.54 3.13 59.52
C ALA A 17 -1.08 4.60 59.39
N GLN A 18 -1.10 5.19 58.18
CA GLN A 18 -1.98 6.31 57.73
C GLN A 18 -1.64 7.69 58.37
N GLU A 19 -1.77 8.87 57.77
CA GLU A 19 -2.48 9.39 56.58
C GLU A 19 -1.95 10.81 56.24
N GLN A 20 -2.46 11.37 55.13
CA GLN A 20 -2.13 12.66 54.49
C GLN A 20 -2.42 13.93 55.34
N PRO A 21 -2.07 15.13 54.82
CA PRO A 21 -3.16 16.04 54.44
C PRO A 21 -2.98 16.79 53.11
N GLN A 22 -4.11 17.35 52.67
CA GLN A 22 -4.49 17.80 51.34
C GLN A 22 -4.20 19.30 51.01
N LEU A 23 -3.87 19.51 49.72
CA LEU A 23 -4.30 20.53 48.74
C LEU A 23 -4.21 22.07 48.99
N ARG A 24 -3.50 22.76 48.06
CA ARG A 24 -4.04 23.88 47.27
C ARG A 24 -3.23 24.07 45.96
N GLY A 25 -3.94 24.27 44.85
CA GLY A 25 -3.48 23.98 43.48
C GLY A 25 -2.71 25.06 42.73
N SER A 26 -2.22 24.66 41.55
CA SER A 26 -2.04 25.49 40.34
C SER A 26 -1.94 24.55 39.14
N ASN A 27 -2.74 24.84 38.12
CA ASN A 27 -2.93 24.07 36.89
C ASN A 27 -1.62 23.87 36.13
N ALA A 28 -1.11 22.64 36.10
CA ALA A 28 -0.13 22.20 35.11
C ALA A 28 -0.82 21.21 34.19
N THR A 29 -1.19 21.72 33.01
CA THR A 29 -1.74 20.96 31.89
C THR A 29 -0.80 19.79 31.59
N PHE A 30 -1.23 18.58 31.96
CA PHE A 30 -0.53 17.34 31.66
C PHE A 30 -0.63 17.11 30.16
N LEU A 31 0.36 17.57 29.39
CA LEU A 31 0.53 17.18 28.00
C LEU A 31 0.83 15.68 27.97
N ARG A 32 -0.23 14.87 27.89
CA ARG A 32 -0.13 13.51 27.35
C ARG A 32 0.39 13.68 25.93
N LYS A 33 1.68 13.44 25.71
CA LYS A 33 2.17 12.99 24.41
C LYS A 33 1.43 11.70 24.12
N THR A 34 0.30 11.80 23.44
CA THR A 34 -0.30 10.67 22.74
C THR A 34 0.78 10.22 21.78
N ALA A 35 1.40 9.07 22.05
CA ALA A 35 2.09 8.35 21.00
C ALA A 35 1.01 8.10 19.93
N VAL A 36 1.08 8.86 18.84
CA VAL A 36 0.36 8.51 17.62
C VAL A 36 0.94 7.16 17.23
N GLN A 37 0.19 6.10 17.53
CA GLN A 37 0.40 4.82 16.88
C GLN A 37 0.42 5.16 15.38
N LYS A 38 1.54 4.90 14.71
CA LYS A 38 1.62 4.93 13.24
C LYS A 38 0.67 3.85 12.78
N ALA A 39 -0.61 4.20 12.66
CA ALA A 39 -1.62 3.35 12.07
C ALA A 39 -1.15 3.18 10.63
N SER A 40 -0.54 2.04 10.35
CA SER A 40 -0.40 1.52 9.00
C SER A 40 -1.82 1.20 8.54
N SER A 41 -2.60 2.23 8.23
CA SER A 41 -3.80 2.06 7.42
C SER A 41 -3.28 1.87 6.01
N SER A 42 -2.92 0.64 5.68
CA SER A 42 -2.71 0.22 4.29
C SER A 42 -3.91 0.75 3.49
N SER A 43 -3.65 1.66 2.56
CA SER A 43 -4.67 2.17 1.68
C SER A 43 -5.24 1.03 0.84
N SER A 44 -6.56 1.02 0.64
CA SER A 44 -7.16 0.08 -0.31
C SER A 44 -6.63 0.35 -1.71
N ALA A 45 -6.43 -0.72 -2.48
CA ALA A 45 -5.99 -0.63 -3.85
C ALA A 45 -6.88 -1.44 -4.80
N HIS A 46 -7.04 -0.92 -6.02
CA HIS A 46 -7.37 -1.72 -7.18
C HIS A 46 -6.08 -2.17 -7.87
N LEU A 47 -6.14 -3.32 -8.54
CA LEU A 47 -5.12 -3.79 -9.46
C LEU A 47 -5.72 -3.77 -10.87
N ALA A 48 -5.38 -2.76 -11.66
CA ALA A 48 -5.87 -2.59 -13.03
C ALA A 48 -4.93 -3.25 -14.04
N TRP A 49 -5.48 -3.84 -15.10
CA TRP A 49 -4.67 -4.45 -16.14
C TRP A 49 -4.08 -3.37 -17.06
N MET A 50 -2.75 -3.30 -17.21
CA MET A 50 -2.09 -2.17 -17.85
C MET A 50 -2.59 -1.86 -19.28
N PRO A 51 -2.84 -2.84 -20.17
CA PRO A 51 -3.34 -2.57 -21.52
C PRO A 51 -4.70 -1.87 -21.57
N ASP A 52 -5.56 -2.09 -20.56
CA ASP A 52 -6.86 -1.45 -20.42
C ASP A 52 -7.19 -1.19 -18.95
N LEU A 53 -6.84 0.02 -18.49
CA LEU A 53 -7.04 0.48 -17.11
C LEU A 53 -8.51 0.59 -16.69
N SER A 54 -9.47 0.38 -17.60
CA SER A 54 -10.88 0.29 -17.26
C SER A 54 -11.25 -1.05 -16.62
N PHE A 55 -10.35 -2.03 -16.62
CA PHE A 55 -10.55 -3.36 -16.07
C PHE A 55 -9.62 -3.67 -14.89
N CYS A 56 -10.22 -4.21 -13.82
CA CYS A 56 -9.58 -4.48 -12.54
C CYS A 56 -9.69 -5.96 -12.15
N LEU A 57 -8.71 -6.43 -11.37
CA LEU A 57 -8.77 -7.68 -10.62
C LEU A 57 -10.06 -7.69 -9.77
N SER A 58 -10.84 -8.76 -9.86
CA SER A 58 -12.15 -8.83 -9.21
C SER A 58 -12.47 -10.24 -8.73
N SER A 59 -13.04 -10.38 -7.54
CA SER A 59 -13.68 -11.62 -7.11
C SER A 59 -14.98 -11.84 -7.87
N ASP A 60 -15.23 -13.06 -8.33
CA ASP A 60 -16.43 -13.38 -9.09
C ASP A 60 -17.73 -13.12 -8.32
N GLY A 61 -18.59 -12.28 -8.91
CA GLY A 61 -19.87 -11.88 -8.34
C GLY A 61 -19.78 -11.08 -7.03
N ASN A 62 -18.65 -10.39 -6.78
CA ASN A 62 -18.38 -9.70 -5.51
C ASN A 62 -18.45 -10.61 -4.27
N ARG A 63 -18.20 -11.91 -4.45
CA ARG A 63 -18.23 -12.90 -3.38
C ARG A 63 -16.86 -13.00 -2.71
N ILE A 64 -16.85 -13.28 -1.41
CA ILE A 64 -15.60 -13.54 -0.67
C ILE A 64 -15.76 -14.87 0.05
N GLY A 65 -14.89 -15.83 -0.27
CA GLY A 65 -14.97 -17.19 0.23
C GLY A 65 -13.94 -18.11 -0.42
N ASN A 66 -13.73 -19.28 0.18
CA ASN A 66 -12.87 -20.31 -0.39
C ASN A 66 -13.41 -20.76 -1.74
N GLY A 67 -12.55 -20.81 -2.76
CA GLY A 67 -12.92 -21.27 -4.10
C GLY A 67 -13.62 -20.24 -4.97
N VAL A 68 -13.82 -19.00 -4.48
CA VAL A 68 -14.32 -17.92 -5.32
C VAL A 68 -13.25 -17.58 -6.36
N LYS A 69 -13.60 -17.73 -7.63
CA LYS A 69 -12.69 -17.43 -8.74
C LYS A 69 -12.36 -15.95 -8.78
N VAL A 70 -11.16 -15.62 -9.23
CA VAL A 70 -10.76 -14.25 -9.53
C VAL A 70 -10.74 -14.06 -11.04
N GLN A 71 -11.24 -12.90 -11.48
CA GLN A 71 -11.51 -12.58 -12.87
C GLN A 71 -11.20 -11.10 -13.15
N LEU A 72 -11.15 -10.77 -14.42
CA LEU A 72 -11.13 -9.40 -14.86
C LEU A 72 -12.56 -8.86 -14.92
N TRP A 73 -12.78 -7.64 -14.42
CA TRP A 73 -14.07 -6.97 -14.47
C TRP A 73 -13.88 -5.47 -14.54
N GLN A 74 -14.78 -4.74 -15.19
CA GLN A 74 -14.75 -3.29 -15.25
C GLN A 74 -14.58 -2.68 -13.85
N CYS A 75 -13.62 -1.78 -13.68
CA CYS A 75 -13.30 -1.16 -12.42
C CYS A 75 -14.50 -0.36 -11.88
N ASN A 76 -14.86 -0.58 -10.61
CA ASN A 76 -15.81 0.26 -9.91
C ASN A 76 -15.10 1.53 -9.41
N ASN A 77 -15.09 2.60 -10.20
CA ASN A 77 -14.39 3.85 -9.83
C ASN A 77 -15.01 4.60 -8.63
N LYS A 78 -16.07 4.06 -8.00
CA LYS A 78 -16.64 4.54 -6.74
C LYS A 78 -16.14 3.75 -5.52
N TRP A 79 -15.30 2.74 -5.72
CA TRP A 79 -14.68 1.93 -4.66
C TRP A 79 -15.67 1.23 -3.72
N HIS A 80 -16.94 1.08 -4.11
CA HIS A 80 -17.97 0.40 -3.31
C HIS A 80 -18.02 -1.11 -3.57
N SER A 81 -17.25 -1.60 -4.55
CA SER A 81 -17.19 -3.01 -4.89
C SER A 81 -16.56 -3.82 -3.76
N SER A 82 -17.29 -4.81 -3.24
CA SER A 82 -16.74 -5.76 -2.26
C SER A 82 -15.63 -6.63 -2.86
N GLY A 83 -15.59 -6.78 -4.18
CA GLY A 83 -14.73 -7.74 -4.88
C GLY A 83 -13.48 -7.19 -5.54
N GLN A 84 -13.32 -5.86 -5.64
CA GLN A 84 -12.23 -5.23 -6.40
C GLN A 84 -11.22 -4.47 -5.54
N ASN A 85 -11.50 -4.37 -4.24
CA ASN A 85 -10.69 -3.65 -3.27
C ASN A 85 -9.77 -4.61 -2.53
N PHE A 86 -8.46 -4.35 -2.54
CA PHE A 86 -7.45 -5.21 -1.93
C PHE A 86 -6.52 -4.44 -0.99
N PHE A 87 -5.99 -5.14 0.02
CA PHE A 87 -4.78 -4.73 0.72
C PHE A 87 -3.58 -5.45 0.09
N LEU A 88 -2.54 -4.69 -0.24
CA LEU A 88 -1.27 -5.22 -0.72
C LEU A 88 -0.26 -5.12 0.43
N GLU A 89 0.19 -6.26 0.94
CA GLU A 89 1.08 -6.31 2.09
C GLU A 89 2.56 -6.45 1.68
N ASP A 90 3.47 -5.94 2.50
CA ASP A 90 4.92 -6.14 2.35
C ASP A 90 5.31 -7.63 2.39
N SER A 91 4.49 -8.46 3.05
CA SER A 91 4.60 -9.93 3.05
C SER A 91 4.43 -10.55 1.65
N GLY A 92 3.93 -9.78 0.68
CA GLY A 92 3.57 -10.22 -0.65
C GLY A 92 2.15 -10.76 -0.76
N ARG A 93 1.33 -10.69 0.29
CA ARG A 93 -0.08 -11.11 0.20
C ARG A 93 -0.94 -10.04 -0.45
N ILE A 94 -1.92 -10.51 -1.21
CA ILE A 94 -3.00 -9.70 -1.78
C ILE A 94 -4.28 -10.15 -1.08
N ARG A 95 -4.78 -9.34 -0.14
CA ARG A 95 -5.93 -9.66 0.71
C ARG A 95 -7.16 -8.91 0.25
N MET A 96 -8.34 -9.49 0.40
CA MET A 96 -9.59 -8.75 0.21
C MET A 96 -9.67 -7.62 1.24
N HIS A 97 -10.00 -6.40 0.81
CA HIS A 97 -10.14 -5.25 1.71
C HIS A 97 -11.31 -5.45 2.68
N LEU A 98 -12.48 -5.88 2.18
CA LEU A 98 -13.70 -6.01 2.97
C LEU A 98 -13.66 -7.18 3.97
N ASN A 99 -12.96 -8.26 3.62
CA ASN A 99 -12.74 -9.38 4.53
C ASN A 99 -11.30 -9.91 4.39
N PRO A 100 -10.37 -9.32 5.16
CA PRO A 100 -8.94 -9.64 5.06
C PRO A 100 -8.57 -11.08 5.40
N ASP A 101 -9.48 -11.93 5.89
CA ASP A 101 -9.19 -13.34 6.10
C ASP A 101 -8.98 -14.10 4.80
N TYR A 102 -9.30 -13.51 3.64
CA TYR A 102 -9.16 -14.14 2.32
C TYR A 102 -8.08 -13.49 1.48
N CYS A 103 -7.25 -14.34 0.88
CA CYS A 103 -6.09 -14.00 0.09
C CYS A 103 -6.24 -14.52 -1.34
N LEU A 104 -5.59 -13.83 -2.29
CA LEU A 104 -5.36 -14.35 -3.63
C LEU A 104 -4.42 -15.55 -3.58
N VAL A 105 -4.85 -16.70 -4.12
CA VAL A 105 -4.09 -17.96 -4.14
C VAL A 105 -4.09 -18.59 -5.54
N ILE A 106 -3.03 -19.33 -5.82
CA ILE A 106 -2.95 -20.21 -6.99
C ILE A 106 -3.76 -21.47 -6.70
N ASP A 107 -4.79 -21.72 -7.50
CA ASP A 107 -5.67 -22.88 -7.33
C ASP A 107 -4.90 -24.20 -7.55
N GLY A 108 -5.13 -25.15 -6.65
CA GLY A 108 -4.48 -26.46 -6.67
C GLY A 108 -2.96 -26.45 -6.47
N ASP A 109 -2.39 -25.33 -6.02
CA ASP A 109 -0.95 -25.19 -5.71
C ASP A 109 -0.01 -25.44 -6.92
N LYS A 110 -0.51 -25.21 -8.14
CA LYS A 110 0.21 -25.55 -9.39
C LYS A 110 0.88 -24.33 -10.03
N TYR A 111 2.21 -24.37 -10.14
CA TYR A 111 2.98 -23.39 -10.91
C TYR A 111 3.08 -23.77 -12.40
N GLU A 112 1.94 -23.87 -13.08
CA GLU A 112 1.87 -24.22 -14.51
C GLU A 112 1.04 -23.20 -15.31
N ASN A 113 1.31 -23.11 -16.61
CA ASN A 113 0.57 -22.25 -17.51
C ASN A 113 -0.92 -22.65 -17.52
N GLY A 114 -1.79 -21.67 -17.32
CA GLY A 114 -3.23 -21.87 -17.26
C GLY A 114 -3.78 -22.19 -15.86
N ALA A 115 -2.92 -22.35 -14.85
CA ALA A 115 -3.34 -22.51 -13.46
C ALA A 115 -4.23 -21.34 -13.02
N LYS A 116 -5.36 -21.66 -12.39
CA LYS A 116 -6.39 -20.67 -12.05
C LYS A 116 -6.03 -19.93 -10.78
N ILE A 117 -6.63 -18.76 -10.62
CA ILE A 117 -6.51 -17.95 -9.42
C ILE A 117 -7.87 -17.88 -8.71
N GLN A 118 -7.83 -17.98 -7.39
CA GLN A 118 -9.03 -17.93 -6.56
C GLN A 118 -8.76 -17.20 -5.24
N LEU A 119 -9.83 -17.00 -4.48
CA LEU A 119 -9.76 -16.61 -3.08
C LEU A 119 -9.71 -17.85 -2.20
N TRP A 120 -8.88 -17.78 -1.17
CA TRP A 120 -8.83 -18.79 -0.12
C TRP A 120 -8.41 -18.14 1.20
N LYS A 121 -8.79 -18.76 2.31
CA LYS A 121 -8.39 -18.27 3.63
C LYS A 121 -6.87 -18.10 3.70
N CYS A 122 -6.43 -16.93 4.12
CA CYS A 122 -5.03 -16.59 4.29
C CYS A 122 -4.37 -17.56 5.28
N ASN A 123 -3.18 -18.02 4.94
CA ASN A 123 -2.36 -18.90 5.76
C ASN A 123 -0.89 -18.50 5.61
N ASP A 124 -0.25 -18.09 6.70
CA ASP A 124 1.15 -17.64 6.74
C ASP A 124 2.13 -18.70 6.21
N GLY A 125 1.80 -20.00 6.32
CA GLY A 125 2.63 -21.08 5.80
C GLY A 125 2.41 -21.40 4.32
N ASN A 126 1.39 -20.83 3.67
CA ASN A 126 1.06 -21.16 2.28
C ASN A 126 1.83 -20.27 1.28
N LYS A 127 2.88 -20.86 0.68
CA LYS A 127 3.73 -20.22 -0.34
C LYS A 127 3.01 -19.88 -1.65
N HIS A 128 1.84 -20.46 -1.90
CA HIS A 128 1.01 -20.20 -3.09
C HIS A 128 0.12 -18.96 -2.93
N GLN A 129 0.13 -18.31 -1.76
CA GLN A 129 -0.59 -17.06 -1.46
C GLN A 129 0.32 -15.82 -1.46
N THR A 130 1.58 -15.97 -1.84
CA THR A 130 2.57 -14.89 -1.80
C THR A 130 3.00 -14.49 -3.21
N TRP A 131 3.00 -13.19 -3.43
CA TRP A 131 3.26 -12.53 -4.70
C TRP A 131 4.43 -11.56 -4.57
N TYR A 132 5.08 -11.28 -5.69
CA TYR A 132 6.14 -10.29 -5.83
C TYR A 132 5.75 -9.31 -6.94
N PHE A 133 5.67 -8.03 -6.60
CA PHE A 133 5.47 -6.95 -7.57
C PHE A 133 6.84 -6.48 -8.03
N ASN A 134 7.15 -6.65 -9.30
CA ASN A 134 8.41 -6.11 -9.85
C ASN A 134 8.22 -4.67 -10.36
N ASP A 135 9.34 -4.02 -10.67
CA ASP A 135 9.33 -2.64 -11.17
C ASP A 135 8.64 -2.50 -12.54
N ALA A 136 8.59 -3.57 -13.34
CA ALA A 136 7.85 -3.59 -14.60
C ALA A 136 6.32 -3.65 -14.40
N GLY A 137 5.81 -3.82 -13.17
CA GLY A 137 4.38 -3.94 -12.90
C GLY A 137 3.82 -5.37 -12.97
N GLN A 138 4.66 -6.38 -13.25
CA GLN A 138 4.25 -7.79 -13.22
C GLN A 138 4.00 -8.25 -11.78
N ILE A 139 2.90 -8.97 -11.58
CA ILE A 139 2.60 -9.67 -10.32
C ILE A 139 3.07 -11.12 -10.46
N GLN A 140 4.19 -11.45 -9.84
CA GLN A 140 4.83 -12.77 -9.95
C GLN A 140 4.49 -13.66 -8.76
N ALA A 141 4.27 -14.94 -9.01
CA ALA A 141 4.17 -15.95 -7.98
C ALA A 141 5.54 -16.12 -7.29
N ARG A 142 5.68 -15.62 -6.06
CA ARG A 142 6.97 -15.42 -5.37
C ARG A 142 7.82 -16.69 -5.25
N ASN A 143 7.18 -17.83 -5.01
CA ASN A 143 7.85 -19.11 -4.78
C ASN A 143 7.81 -20.04 -6.01
N SER A 144 7.45 -19.53 -7.19
CA SER A 144 7.43 -20.34 -8.40
C SER A 144 8.87 -20.67 -8.86
N PRO A 145 9.19 -21.95 -9.16
CA PRO A 145 10.50 -22.34 -9.68
C PRO A 145 10.74 -21.86 -11.12
N THR A 146 9.67 -21.53 -11.86
CA THR A 146 9.72 -21.20 -13.29
C THR A 146 9.28 -19.77 -13.60
N GLN A 147 9.13 -18.93 -12.56
CA GLN A 147 8.72 -17.52 -12.68
C GLN A 147 7.40 -17.35 -13.45
N MET A 148 6.31 -17.46 -12.69
CA MET A 148 4.96 -17.33 -13.24
C MET A 148 4.37 -15.97 -12.89
N CYS A 149 3.68 -15.37 -13.85
CA CYS A 149 3.04 -14.06 -13.76
C CYS A 149 1.51 -14.22 -13.75
N LEU A 150 0.84 -13.33 -13.04
CA LEU A 150 -0.61 -13.15 -13.10
C LEU A 150 -0.98 -12.50 -14.44
N VAL A 151 -1.76 -13.19 -15.27
CA VAL A 151 -2.13 -12.71 -16.61
C VAL A 151 -3.62 -12.89 -16.89
N ILE A 152 -4.09 -12.24 -17.95
CA ILE A 152 -5.43 -12.43 -18.50
C ILE A 152 -5.37 -13.50 -19.59
N ASP A 153 -6.27 -14.47 -19.54
CA ASP A 153 -6.34 -15.51 -20.57
C ASP A 153 -6.60 -14.90 -21.95
N SER A 154 -5.83 -15.35 -22.95
CA SER A 154 -5.85 -14.85 -24.33
C SER A 154 -5.63 -13.32 -24.49
N ASN A 155 -5.22 -12.59 -23.45
CA ASN A 155 -5.03 -11.14 -23.46
C ASN A 155 -6.29 -10.36 -23.91
N GLN A 156 -7.48 -10.83 -23.53
CA GLN A 156 -8.76 -10.19 -23.91
C GLN A 156 -9.45 -9.57 -22.69
N ALA A 157 -9.76 -8.27 -22.80
CA ALA A 157 -10.51 -7.55 -21.77
C ALA A 157 -12.02 -7.67 -21.97
N PHE A 158 -12.69 -8.38 -21.07
CA PHE A 158 -14.14 -8.38 -20.92
C PHE A 158 -14.52 -8.80 -19.51
N ASN A 159 -15.76 -8.48 -19.10
CA ASN A 159 -16.29 -8.85 -17.79
C ASN A 159 -16.35 -10.38 -17.65
N GLY A 160 -15.59 -10.92 -16.70
CA GLY A 160 -15.46 -12.35 -16.47
C GLY A 160 -14.28 -13.00 -17.18
N ALA A 161 -13.40 -12.23 -17.84
CA ALA A 161 -12.19 -12.79 -18.43
C ALA A 161 -11.34 -13.49 -17.36
N LYS A 162 -10.87 -14.69 -17.70
CA LYS A 162 -10.17 -15.58 -16.77
C LYS A 162 -8.81 -15.01 -16.40
N ILE A 163 -8.53 -14.97 -15.11
CA ILE A 163 -7.18 -14.69 -14.60
C ILE A 163 -6.48 -15.99 -14.28
N GLN A 164 -5.22 -16.09 -14.69
CA GLN A 164 -4.43 -17.32 -14.57
C GLN A 164 -2.95 -17.03 -14.38
N LEU A 165 -2.18 -18.08 -14.11
CA LEU A 165 -0.74 -18.05 -14.25
C LEU A 165 -0.31 -18.31 -15.69
N TRP A 166 0.75 -17.62 -16.08
CA TRP A 166 1.51 -17.94 -17.28
C TRP A 166 2.98 -17.58 -17.10
N SER A 167 3.86 -18.17 -17.90
CA SER A 167 5.29 -17.85 -17.89
C SER A 167 5.49 -16.35 -18.08
N CYS A 168 6.29 -15.74 -17.20
CA CYS A 168 6.62 -14.33 -17.30
C CYS A 168 7.42 -14.06 -18.57
N GLN A 169 7.05 -13.03 -19.33
CA GLN A 169 7.82 -12.51 -20.45
C GLN A 169 8.79 -11.44 -19.98
N ARG A 170 10.01 -11.44 -20.54
CA ARG A 170 11.06 -10.45 -20.25
C ARG A 170 11.80 -10.03 -21.54
N PRO A 171 11.99 -8.73 -21.80
CA PRO A 171 11.39 -7.61 -21.07
C PRO A 171 9.85 -7.68 -21.14
N SER A 172 9.16 -7.02 -20.19
CA SER A 172 7.69 -7.05 -20.19
C SER A 172 7.14 -6.42 -21.47
N ASP A 173 6.06 -7.00 -22.00
CA ASP A 173 5.34 -6.53 -23.18
C ASP A 173 4.10 -5.69 -22.82
N LYS A 174 3.95 -5.31 -21.55
CA LYS A 174 2.77 -4.67 -20.96
C LYS A 174 1.52 -5.54 -20.83
N LEU A 175 1.41 -6.66 -21.56
CA LEU A 175 0.25 -7.55 -21.49
C LEU A 175 0.19 -8.31 -20.16
N GLN A 176 1.32 -8.43 -19.46
CA GLN A 176 1.44 -9.07 -18.14
C GLN A 176 1.55 -8.07 -16.97
N ASP A 177 1.42 -6.77 -17.25
CA ASP A 177 1.64 -5.73 -16.26
C ASP A 177 0.32 -5.28 -15.61
N TRP A 178 0.43 -4.89 -14.35
CA TRP A 178 -0.66 -4.43 -13.51
C TRP A 178 -0.32 -3.08 -12.91
N VAL A 179 -1.29 -2.17 -12.95
CA VAL A 179 -1.18 -0.86 -12.32
C VAL A 179 -1.91 -0.91 -10.97
N LYS A 180 -1.17 -0.61 -9.91
CA LYS A 180 -1.76 -0.33 -8.61
C LYS A 180 -2.40 1.05 -8.64
N ILE A 181 -3.71 1.09 -8.40
CA ILE A 181 -4.44 2.32 -8.14
C ILE A 181 -4.73 2.32 -6.64
N ALA A 182 -4.23 3.30 -5.87
CA ALA A 182 -4.34 3.34 -4.41
C ALA A 182 -5.22 4.51 -3.95
N LEU A 183 -6.13 4.25 -2.99
CA LEU A 183 -6.88 5.30 -2.32
C LEU A 183 -6.01 6.10 -1.36
N ASN A 184 -6.30 7.38 -1.19
CA ASN A 184 -5.84 8.08 0.00
C ASN A 184 -6.60 7.59 1.25
N PRO A 185 -6.06 7.83 2.47
CA PRO A 185 -6.72 7.42 3.71
C PRO A 185 -8.13 7.99 3.91
N SER A 186 -8.44 9.17 3.35
CA SER A 186 -9.79 9.75 3.41
C SER A 186 -10.78 9.10 2.44
N GLY A 187 -10.32 8.27 1.50
CA GLY A 187 -11.13 7.63 0.48
C GLY A 187 -11.72 8.59 -0.56
N SER A 188 -11.20 9.82 -0.66
CA SER A 188 -11.74 10.86 -1.55
C SER A 188 -11.02 10.93 -2.89
N ARG A 189 -9.81 10.40 -3.00
CA ARG A 189 -8.98 10.41 -4.22
C ARG A 189 -8.28 9.08 -4.40
N ALA A 190 -8.08 8.71 -5.65
CA ALA A 190 -7.26 7.57 -6.04
C ALA A 190 -6.03 8.05 -6.81
N TYR A 191 -4.91 7.38 -6.60
CA TYR A 191 -3.63 7.68 -7.22
C TYR A 191 -3.07 6.46 -7.96
N ALA A 192 -2.35 6.67 -9.05
CA ALA A 192 -1.68 5.61 -9.79
C ALA A 192 -0.39 6.11 -10.45
N LEU A 193 0.45 5.16 -10.88
CA LEU A 193 1.60 5.37 -11.77
C LEU A 193 1.30 4.66 -13.10
N PRO A 194 0.40 5.21 -13.95
CA PRO A 194 -0.14 4.48 -15.10
C PRO A 194 0.87 4.28 -16.24
N ASP A 195 1.84 5.17 -16.37
CA ASP A 195 2.93 5.10 -17.34
C ASP A 195 4.18 5.78 -16.74
N GLU A 196 5.34 5.14 -16.86
CA GLU A 196 6.63 5.73 -16.49
C GLU A 196 7.03 6.81 -17.50
N ASP A 197 7.70 7.86 -17.01
CA ASP A 197 8.22 8.99 -17.78
C ASP A 197 7.21 9.73 -18.68
N LYS A 198 5.89 9.52 -18.52
CA LYS A 198 4.86 10.10 -19.38
C LYS A 198 3.80 10.88 -18.60
N ALA A 199 3.15 11.80 -19.29
CA ALA A 199 1.97 12.49 -18.79
C ALA A 199 0.83 11.51 -18.44
N CYS A 200 0.02 11.88 -17.45
CA CYS A 200 -1.15 11.11 -17.06
C CYS A 200 -2.11 10.91 -18.23
N LYS A 201 -2.61 9.68 -18.36
CA LYS A 201 -3.63 9.31 -19.35
C LYS A 201 -5.00 9.26 -18.68
N PHE A 202 -6.02 9.75 -19.38
CA PHE A 202 -7.42 9.61 -18.97
C PHE A 202 -7.73 8.15 -18.56
N PRO A 203 -8.47 7.91 -17.45
CA PRO A 203 -9.21 8.87 -16.63
C PRO A 203 -8.38 9.59 -15.55
N PHE A 204 -7.06 9.41 -15.53
CA PHE A 204 -6.21 10.08 -14.58
C PHE A 204 -5.75 11.45 -15.07
N GLU A 205 -5.59 12.36 -14.13
CA GLU A 205 -5.10 13.72 -14.30
C GLU A 205 -3.83 13.94 -13.46
N PRO A 206 -3.01 14.94 -13.78
CA PRO A 206 -1.85 15.28 -12.95
C PRO A 206 -2.21 15.72 -11.53
N VAL A 207 -1.33 15.41 -10.57
CA VAL A 207 -1.34 16.02 -9.23
C VAL A 207 -0.67 17.40 -9.31
N ALA A 208 -1.44 18.43 -9.62
CA ALA A 208 -0.93 19.76 -10.00
C ALA A 208 -1.25 20.90 -9.01
N THR A 209 -1.70 20.59 -7.79
CA THR A 209 -2.18 21.63 -6.85
C THR A 209 -1.03 22.29 -6.08
N ASP A 210 -0.34 21.53 -5.23
CA ASP A 210 0.77 22.00 -4.40
C ASP A 210 1.64 20.82 -3.95
N THR A 211 2.72 21.11 -3.23
CA THR A 211 3.61 20.10 -2.66
C THR A 211 2.91 19.21 -1.63
N ALA A 212 1.91 19.71 -0.89
CA ALA A 212 1.16 18.91 0.07
C ALA A 212 0.33 17.81 -0.62
N ALA A 213 -0.34 18.13 -1.73
CA ALA A 213 -1.04 17.16 -2.55
C ALA A 213 -0.09 16.13 -3.18
N CYS A 214 1.12 16.56 -3.56
CA CYS A 214 2.17 15.66 -4.07
C CYS A 214 2.63 14.68 -2.97
N VAL A 215 2.79 15.14 -1.73
CA VAL A 215 3.11 14.29 -0.57
C VAL A 215 1.97 13.31 -0.26
N GLU A 216 0.70 13.75 -0.27
CA GLU A 216 -0.45 12.86 -0.07
C GLU A 216 -0.47 11.74 -1.12
N ALA A 217 -0.28 12.11 -2.39
CA ALA A 217 -0.23 11.16 -3.50
C ALA A 217 0.93 10.16 -3.32
N ALA A 218 2.10 10.64 -2.90
CA ALA A 218 3.26 9.81 -2.64
C ALA A 218 3.03 8.82 -1.49
N GLU A 219 2.45 9.27 -0.39
CA GLU A 219 2.08 8.41 0.74
C GLU A 219 1.00 7.38 0.37
N ALA A 220 0.05 7.72 -0.51
CA ALA A 220 -0.94 6.76 -0.99
C ALA A 220 -0.30 5.62 -1.81
N ILE A 221 0.67 5.92 -2.66
CA ILE A 221 1.36 4.93 -3.51
C ILE A 221 2.46 4.18 -2.74
N ARG A 222 3.22 4.87 -1.88
CA ARG A 222 4.40 4.34 -1.18
C ARG A 222 4.34 4.71 0.31
N PRO A 223 3.40 4.12 1.07
CA PRO A 223 3.09 4.55 2.43
C PRO A 223 4.28 4.38 3.36
N GLY A 224 4.70 5.49 3.98
CA GLY A 224 5.77 5.53 4.98
C GLY A 224 7.16 5.18 4.45
N GLN A 225 7.37 5.16 3.13
CA GLN A 225 8.66 4.83 2.52
C GLN A 225 9.64 6.01 2.56
N GLY A 226 9.23 7.17 2.03
CA GLY A 226 10.11 8.33 1.90
C GLY A 226 11.42 8.00 1.17
N CYS A 227 12.50 8.65 1.60
CA CYS A 227 13.85 8.40 1.13
C CYS A 227 14.79 7.99 2.26
N HIS A 228 15.60 6.96 2.01
CA HIS A 228 16.45 6.33 3.03
C HIS A 228 17.31 7.35 3.82
N TRP A 229 17.86 8.36 3.13
CA TRP A 229 18.69 9.41 3.73
C TRP A 229 17.97 10.75 3.94
N GLY A 230 16.73 10.88 3.44
CA GLY A 230 16.02 12.15 3.35
C GLY A 230 14.81 12.28 4.29
N GLY A 231 14.37 11.19 4.91
CA GLY A 231 13.17 11.19 5.75
C GLY A 231 11.90 10.82 4.97
N GLY A 232 10.74 11.26 5.44
CA GLY A 232 9.45 11.00 4.80
C GLY A 232 9.27 11.80 3.51
N TRP A 233 8.19 11.54 2.77
CA TRP A 233 7.91 12.26 1.51
C TRP A 233 7.80 13.78 1.72
N ALA A 234 7.28 14.22 2.87
CA ALA A 234 7.20 15.63 3.25
C ALA A 234 8.57 16.31 3.44
N ASP A 235 9.61 15.55 3.79
CA ASP A 235 10.95 16.08 4.05
C ASP A 235 11.77 16.23 2.75
N VAL A 236 11.40 15.48 1.71
CA VAL A 236 12.13 15.39 0.44
C VAL A 236 11.38 15.96 -0.77
N VAL A 237 10.20 16.56 -0.54
CA VAL A 237 9.44 17.21 -1.60
C VAL A 237 10.08 18.54 -1.97
N SER A 238 10.29 18.78 -3.26
CA SER A 238 10.85 20.03 -3.78
C SER A 238 10.10 20.50 -5.02
N GLU A 239 9.90 21.81 -5.14
CA GLU A 239 9.40 22.40 -6.38
C GLU A 239 10.49 22.49 -7.44
N VAL A 240 10.14 22.16 -8.68
CA VAL A 240 10.99 22.27 -9.85
C VAL A 240 10.29 23.10 -10.93
N SER A 241 11.03 23.54 -11.95
CA SER A 241 10.47 24.39 -13.02
C SER A 241 10.98 23.96 -14.39
N TYR A 242 10.67 22.72 -14.76
CA TYR A 242 11.01 22.16 -16.07
C TYR A 242 9.83 22.35 -17.03
N SER A 243 9.90 23.35 -17.91
CA SER A 243 8.82 23.67 -18.86
C SER A 243 8.49 22.52 -19.79
N ASP A 244 9.52 21.77 -20.21
CA ASP A 244 9.41 20.72 -21.23
C ASP A 244 8.90 19.39 -20.65
N TRP A 245 8.72 19.31 -19.34
CA TRP A 245 8.20 18.14 -18.65
C TRP A 245 6.70 18.33 -18.40
N PRO A 246 5.94 17.26 -18.14
CA PRO A 246 4.54 17.43 -17.77
C PRO A 246 4.39 18.26 -16.49
N GLN A 247 3.21 18.82 -16.30
CA GLN A 247 2.82 19.38 -15.01
C GLN A 247 2.55 18.23 -14.04
N GLY A 248 2.98 18.32 -12.78
CA GLY A 248 2.52 17.39 -11.75
C GLY A 248 3.57 16.95 -10.74
N CYS A 249 3.34 15.79 -10.14
CA CYS A 249 4.16 15.20 -9.09
C CYS A 249 4.94 13.99 -9.62
N TYR A 250 6.21 13.84 -9.22
CA TYR A 250 7.11 12.82 -9.75
C TYR A 250 7.92 12.16 -8.64
N PHE A 251 7.95 10.83 -8.65
CA PHE A 251 9.02 10.10 -7.99
C PHE A 251 10.27 10.14 -8.85
N TYR A 252 11.40 10.47 -8.24
CA TYR A 252 12.72 10.30 -8.82
C TYR A 252 13.42 9.18 -8.08
N ALA A 253 13.98 8.25 -8.83
CA ALA A 253 14.95 7.29 -8.33
C ALA A 253 16.26 7.46 -9.08
N ALA A 254 17.37 7.45 -8.35
CA ALA A 254 18.71 7.52 -8.86
C ALA A 254 19.47 6.22 -8.57
N CYS A 255 20.55 6.02 -9.31
CA CYS A 255 21.46 4.92 -9.08
C CYS A 255 21.97 4.95 -7.62
N GLN A 256 22.24 3.77 -7.05
CA GLN A 256 22.65 3.62 -5.64
C GLN A 256 21.57 4.02 -4.61
N GLY A 257 20.29 4.07 -5.02
CA GLY A 257 19.16 4.25 -4.11
C GLY A 257 18.89 5.69 -3.69
N GLY A 258 19.43 6.67 -4.43
CA GLY A 258 18.99 8.06 -4.28
C GLY A 258 17.52 8.21 -4.66
N CYS A 259 16.77 9.05 -3.96
CA CYS A 259 15.40 9.38 -4.36
C CYS A 259 15.02 10.81 -3.96
N SER A 260 13.98 11.32 -4.62
CA SER A 260 13.31 12.57 -4.25
C SER A 260 11.87 12.58 -4.73
N LEU A 261 11.10 13.57 -4.27
CA LEU A 261 9.75 13.85 -4.74
C LEU A 261 9.74 15.25 -5.35
N GLY A 262 9.49 15.37 -6.64
CA GLY A 262 9.44 16.67 -7.30
C GLY A 262 8.02 17.09 -7.65
N PHE A 263 7.75 18.38 -7.49
CA PHE A 263 6.50 19.01 -7.91
C PHE A 263 6.80 20.05 -9.00
N ASN A 264 6.27 19.84 -10.20
CA ASN A 264 6.44 20.74 -11.34
C ASN A 264 5.10 21.48 -11.64
N PRO A 265 4.84 22.64 -11.02
CA PRO A 265 3.57 23.34 -11.17
C PRO A 265 3.38 23.99 -12.55
N MET A 266 4.47 24.20 -13.31
CA MET A 266 4.45 24.97 -14.56
C MET A 266 4.80 24.14 -15.81
N GLY A 267 4.90 22.82 -15.68
CA GLY A 267 5.22 21.93 -16.80
C GLY A 267 4.15 21.95 -17.89
N GLN A 268 4.56 21.84 -19.15
CA GLN A 268 3.67 21.83 -20.33
C GLN A 268 3.99 20.67 -21.30
N GLY A 269 5.00 19.87 -20.98
CA GLY A 269 5.41 18.73 -21.79
C GLY A 269 4.49 17.52 -21.67
N SER A 270 4.74 16.52 -22.51
CA SER A 270 4.00 15.25 -22.52
C SER A 270 4.81 14.05 -22.01
N SER A 271 6.12 14.22 -21.81
CA SER A 271 7.02 13.17 -21.31
C SER A 271 8.23 13.76 -20.60
N CYS A 272 8.79 13.00 -19.67
CA CYS A 272 10.10 13.23 -19.07
C CYS A 272 11.20 12.64 -19.97
N PRO A 273 12.46 13.07 -19.83
CA PRO A 273 13.58 12.42 -20.51
C PRO A 273 13.69 10.96 -20.10
N THR A 274 13.99 10.07 -21.06
CA THR A 274 14.28 8.67 -20.77
C THR A 274 15.48 8.58 -19.84
N GLN A 275 15.31 7.85 -18.76
CA GLN A 275 16.38 7.61 -17.81
C GLN A 275 17.23 6.40 -18.24
N GLY A 276 18.53 6.41 -17.89
CA GLY A 276 19.38 5.24 -18.08
C GLY A 276 18.94 4.05 -17.21
N GLU A 277 19.66 2.93 -17.26
CA GLU A 277 19.21 1.66 -16.67
C GLU A 277 18.93 1.67 -15.15
N CYS A 278 19.49 2.61 -14.38
CA CYS A 278 19.34 2.65 -12.92
C CYS A 278 18.65 3.90 -12.37
N MET A 279 18.09 4.74 -13.24
CA MET A 279 17.32 5.91 -12.83
C MET A 279 15.89 5.78 -13.35
N SER A 280 14.93 6.39 -12.66
CA SER A 280 13.54 6.41 -13.13
C SER A 280 12.82 7.68 -12.71
N ILE A 281 11.88 8.13 -13.56
CA ILE A 281 10.95 9.22 -13.26
C ILE A 281 9.53 8.68 -13.39
N SER A 282 8.86 8.46 -12.26
CA SER A 282 7.48 7.97 -12.28
C SER A 282 6.53 9.12 -11.96
N MET A 283 5.68 9.48 -12.93
CA MET A 283 4.66 10.51 -12.71
C MET A 283 3.50 9.96 -11.86
N ILE A 284 3.13 10.69 -10.81
CA ILE A 284 1.98 10.38 -9.98
C ILE A 284 0.73 11.04 -10.54
N CYS A 285 -0.26 10.22 -10.85
CA CYS A 285 -1.52 10.62 -11.45
C CYS A 285 -2.66 10.40 -10.46
N GLN A 286 -3.69 11.24 -10.52
CA GLN A 286 -4.86 11.19 -9.63
C GLN A 286 -6.15 11.02 -10.41
N MET A 287 -7.15 10.45 -9.75
CA MET A 287 -8.53 10.35 -10.23
C MET A 287 -9.48 10.73 -9.09
N SER A 288 -10.44 11.58 -9.40
CA SER A 288 -11.51 11.97 -8.47
C SER A 288 -12.60 10.90 -8.40
N LEU A 289 -13.12 10.66 -7.20
CA LEU A 289 -14.14 9.66 -6.92
C LEU A 289 -15.45 10.40 -6.64
N GLN A 290 -16.22 10.68 -7.70
CA GLN A 290 -17.52 11.37 -7.61
C GLN A 290 -18.70 10.43 -7.35
#